data_AF-A0A3D2UNM8-F1
#
_entry.id   AF-A0A3D2UNM8-F1
#
_cell.length_a   1.000
_cell.length_b   1.000
_cell.length_c   1.000
_cell.angle_alpha   90.00
_cell.angle_beta   90.00
_cell.angle_gamma   90.00
#
_symmetry.space_group_name_H-M   'P 1'
#
loop_
_entity.id
_entity.type
_entity.pdbx_description
1 polymer ?
#
loop_
_entity_poly.entity_id
_entity_poly.type
_entity_poly.pdbx_seq_one_letter_code
_entity_poly.pdbx_strand_id
1 'polypeptide(L)'
;AQVDGAILVVAAPDGPMPQTREHVLLARQVEVPSIVVFLNKVDMMDDPELLELVELELRELLNSYGFPGDTTPIVRGSAKNALDSNSTDPNAPEYAPIKELLRVVDEYIP
;
A
#
# COMPACT_ATOMS: atom_id res chain seq x y z
N ALA A 1 -15.66 3.49 -16.30
CA ALA A 1 -15.75 2.90 -14.95
C ALA A 1 -15.41 4.02 -13.98
N GLN A 2 -16.27 4.27 -13.01
CA GLN A 2 -16.07 5.34 -12.02
C GLN A 2 -15.32 4.70 -10.85
N VAL A 3 -13.99 4.65 -10.96
CA VAL A 3 -13.12 4.14 -9.89
C VAL A 3 -12.67 5.35 -9.10
N ASP A 4 -13.21 5.51 -7.89
CA ASP A 4 -12.92 6.67 -7.03
C ASP A 4 -11.53 6.58 -6.38
N GLY A 5 -10.90 5.40 -6.38
CA GLY A 5 -9.52 5.24 -5.94
C GLY A 5 -9.03 3.80 -6.07
N ALA A 6 -7.73 3.59 -5.86
CA ALA A 6 -7.12 2.27 -5.93
C ALA A 6 -6.18 1.98 -4.75
N ILE A 7 -6.11 0.72 -4.34
CA ILE A 7 -5.12 0.24 -3.37
C ILE A 7 -3.99 -0.45 -4.14
N LEU A 8 -2.79 0.11 -4.09
CA LEU A 8 -1.59 -0.47 -4.68
C LEU A 8 -0.90 -1.37 -3.64
N VAL A 9 -0.95 -2.68 -3.85
CA VAL A 9 -0.30 -3.65 -2.96
C VAL A 9 1.08 -4.00 -3.49
N VAL A 10 2.11 -3.81 -2.66
CA VAL A 10 3.51 -4.11 -3.00
C VAL A 10 4.13 -4.98 -1.91
N ALA A 11 4.89 -6.00 -2.28
CA ALA A 11 5.60 -6.83 -1.31
C ALA A 11 6.87 -6.11 -0.85
N ALA A 12 7.03 -5.96 0.46
CA ALA A 12 8.18 -5.27 1.06
C ALA A 12 9.54 -5.87 0.63
N PRO A 13 9.73 -7.21 0.60
CA PRO A 13 11.00 -7.79 0.18
C PRO A 13 11.33 -7.60 -1.30
N ASP A 14 10.31 -7.44 -2.15
CA ASP A 14 10.47 -7.39 -3.60
C ASP A 14 10.52 -5.95 -4.13
N GLY A 15 9.94 -4.99 -3.40
CA GLY A 15 9.85 -3.60 -3.80
C GLY A 15 9.02 -3.36 -5.08
N PRO A 16 9.13 -2.18 -5.71
CA PRO A 16 8.39 -1.86 -6.93
C PRO A 16 8.90 -2.63 -8.15
N MET A 17 8.11 -3.61 -8.59
CA MET A 17 8.39 -4.44 -9.77
C MET A 17 7.89 -3.79 -11.07
N PRO A 18 8.31 -4.25 -12.27
CA PRO A 18 7.84 -3.71 -13.55
C PRO A 18 6.31 -3.65 -13.67
N GLN A 19 5.61 -4.66 -13.14
CA GLN A 19 4.14 -4.70 -13.11
C GLN A 19 3.55 -3.60 -12.22
N THR A 20 4.20 -3.26 -11.11
CA THR A 20 3.78 -2.14 -10.25
C THR A 20 3.80 -0.83 -11.04
N ARG A 21 4.83 -0.62 -11.87
CA ARG A 21 4.94 0.58 -12.73
C ARG A 21 3.82 0.62 -13.77
N GLU A 22 3.55 -0.51 -14.42
CA GLU A 22 2.49 -0.64 -15.41
C GLU A 22 1.10 -0.35 -14.80
N HIS A 23 0.81 -0.89 -13.61
CA HIS A 23 -0.45 -0.63 -12.93
C HIS A 23 -0.62 0.84 -12.52
N VAL A 24 0.42 1.50 -12.03
CA VAL A 24 0.36 2.93 -11.71
C VAL A 24 0.13 3.77 -12.97
N LEU A 25 0.80 3.42 -14.07
CA LEU A 25 0.59 4.07 -15.37
C LEU A 25 -0.85 3.89 -15.86
N LEU A 26 -1.39 2.67 -15.80
CA LEU A 26 -2.77 2.38 -16.21
C LEU A 26 -3.79 3.09 -15.32
N ALA A 27 -3.56 3.12 -14.00
CA ALA A 27 -4.40 3.86 -13.05
C ALA A 27 -4.45 5.35 -13.41
N ARG A 28 -3.32 5.94 -13.82
CA ARG A 28 -3.29 7.32 -14.30
C ARG A 28 -4.06 7.50 -15.60
N GLN A 29 -3.94 6.57 -16.55
CA GLN A 29 -4.61 6.64 -17.86
C GLN A 29 -6.13 6.50 -17.76
N VAL A 30 -6.62 5.73 -16.79
CA VAL A 30 -8.06 5.62 -16.50
C VAL A 30 -8.54 6.67 -15.48
N GLU A 31 -7.68 7.67 -15.19
CA GLU A 31 -7.98 8.83 -14.36
C GLU A 31 -8.39 8.49 -12.92
N VAL A 32 -7.80 7.46 -12.32
CA VAL A 32 -7.97 7.18 -10.88
C VAL A 32 -7.48 8.41 -10.10
N PRO A 33 -8.31 9.03 -9.25
CA PRO A 33 -7.97 10.31 -8.62
C PRO A 33 -7.01 10.13 -7.44
N SER A 34 -7.16 9.06 -6.66
CA SER A 34 -6.35 8.78 -5.46
C SER A 34 -5.85 7.34 -5.42
N ILE A 35 -4.61 7.13 -4.98
CA ILE A 35 -4.04 5.82 -4.71
C ILE A 35 -3.59 5.77 -3.25
N VAL A 36 -3.87 4.64 -2.59
CA VAL A 36 -3.31 4.29 -1.27
C VAL A 36 -2.39 3.10 -1.45
N VAL A 37 -1.25 3.07 -0.77
CA VAL A 37 -0.28 1.96 -0.89
C VAL A 37 -0.37 1.06 0.34
N PHE A 38 -0.40 -0.24 0.13
CA PHE A 38 -0.22 -1.24 1.18
C PHE A 38 1.07 -2.01 0.95
N LEU A 39 2.06 -1.77 1.81
CA LEU A 39 3.33 -2.48 1.83
C LEU A 39 3.14 -3.79 2.62
N ASN A 40 2.98 -4.88 1.88
CA ASN A 40 2.63 -6.19 2.39
C ASN A 40 3.87 -7.05 2.68
N LYS A 41 3.71 -8.15 3.42
CA LYS A 41 4.77 -9.08 3.81
C LYS A 41 5.89 -8.44 4.63
N VAL A 42 5.56 -7.43 5.43
CA VAL A 42 6.54 -6.78 6.34
C VAL A 42 7.08 -7.76 7.38
N ASP A 43 6.34 -8.83 7.69
CA ASP A 43 6.79 -9.95 8.52
C ASP A 43 7.96 -10.75 7.92
N MET A 44 8.25 -10.60 6.62
CA MET A 44 9.37 -11.25 5.96
C MET A 44 10.59 -10.34 5.82
N MET A 45 10.52 -9.10 6.33
CA MET A 45 11.56 -8.09 6.21
C MET A 45 11.82 -7.44 7.57
N ASP A 46 12.88 -7.89 8.23
CA ASP A 46 13.23 -7.46 9.59
C ASP A 46 14.06 -6.17 9.62
N ASP A 47 14.58 -5.72 8.47
CA ASP A 47 15.45 -4.56 8.37
C ASP A 47 14.65 -3.27 8.11
N PRO A 48 14.57 -2.34 9.08
CA PRO A 48 13.84 -1.09 8.92
C PRO A 48 14.45 -0.16 7.87
N GLU A 49 15.76 -0.20 7.63
CA GLU A 49 16.42 0.66 6.63
C GLU A 49 16.00 0.24 5.21
N LEU A 50 15.89 -1.06 4.95
CA LEU A 50 15.41 -1.56 3.67
C LEU A 50 13.92 -1.24 3.44
N LEU A 51 13.10 -1.28 4.49
CA LEU A 51 11.70 -0.87 4.40
C LEU A 51 11.56 0.61 4.03
N GLU A 52 12.35 1.48 4.65
CA GLU A 52 12.38 2.91 4.32
C GLU A 52 12.85 3.16 2.89
N LEU A 53 13.84 2.40 2.41
CA LEU A 53 14.30 2.48 1.03
C LEU A 53 13.20 2.08 0.04
N VAL A 54 12.48 0.98 0.29
CA VAL A 54 11.38 0.54 -0.58
C VAL A 54 10.25 1.56 -0.60
N GLU A 55 9.95 2.19 0.54
CA GLU A 55 8.97 3.29 0.57
C GLU A 55 9.41 4.50 -0.25
N LEU A 56 10.68 4.89 -0.15
CA LEU A 56 11.23 5.99 -0.94
C LEU A 56 11.08 5.71 -2.45
N GLU A 57 11.46 4.50 -2.89
CA GLU A 57 11.31 4.09 -4.29
C GLU A 57 9.85 4.10 -4.75
N LEU A 58 8.90 3.72 -3.88
CA LEU A 58 7.47 3.78 -4.18
C LEU A 58 6.97 5.22 -4.31
N ARG A 59 7.43 6.14 -3.45
CA ARG A 59 7.07 7.56 -3.54
C ARG A 59 7.60 8.18 -4.83
N GLU A 60 8.86 7.89 -5.17
CA GLU A 60 9.46 8.32 -6.45
C GLU A 60 8.69 7.75 -7.65
N LEU A 61 8.30 6.47 -7.59
CA LEU A 61 7.49 5.85 -8.62
C LEU A 61 6.15 6.58 -8.80
N LEU A 62 5.42 6.82 -7.73
CA LEU A 62 4.15 7.55 -7.77
C LEU A 62 4.31 8.96 -8.33
N ASN A 63 5.32 9.70 -7.86
CA ASN A 63 5.67 11.03 -8.35
C ASN A 63 5.97 11.02 -9.86
N SER A 64 6.70 10.00 -10.35
CA SER A 64 7.07 9.90 -11.77
C SER A 64 5.87 9.72 -12.71
N TYR A 65 4.76 9.16 -12.21
CA TYR A 65 3.52 8.96 -12.96
C TYR A 65 2.41 9.96 -12.62
N GLY A 66 2.72 11.01 -11.87
CA GLY A 66 1.81 12.13 -11.59
C GLY A 66 0.82 11.90 -10.45
N PHE A 67 1.10 10.93 -9.56
CA PHE A 67 0.45 10.81 -8.26
C PHE A 67 1.27 11.55 -7.19
N PRO A 68 0.64 12.08 -6.12
CA PRO A 68 1.34 12.82 -5.08
C PRO A 68 2.04 11.85 -4.12
N GLY A 69 3.20 11.32 -4.52
CA GLY A 69 3.95 10.31 -3.77
C GLY A 69 4.32 10.75 -2.35
N ASP A 70 4.56 12.04 -2.12
CA ASP A 70 4.94 12.57 -0.80
C ASP A 70 3.79 12.57 0.21
N THR A 71 2.55 12.76 -0.26
CA THR A 71 1.35 12.79 0.61
C THR A 71 0.56 11.48 0.56
N THR A 72 0.87 10.61 -0.41
CA THR A 72 0.20 9.32 -0.54
C THR A 72 0.45 8.48 0.71
N PRO A 73 -0.61 7.99 1.37
CA PRO A 73 -0.48 7.11 2.51
C PRO A 73 0.12 5.76 2.12
N ILE A 74 1.11 5.31 2.90
CA ILE A 74 1.71 3.99 2.79
C ILE A 74 1.48 3.27 4.12
N VAL A 75 0.70 2.19 4.09
CA VAL A 75 0.41 1.37 5.26
C VAL A 75 1.24 0.10 5.22
N ARG A 76 2.01 -0.15 6.28
CA ARG A 76 2.88 -1.32 6.44
C ARG A 76 2.12 -2.45 7.14
N GLY A 77 2.21 -3.68 6.63
CA GLY A 77 1.59 -4.82 7.31
C GLY A 77 1.83 -6.18 6.70
N SER A 78 1.14 -7.16 7.28
CA SER A 78 1.07 -8.53 6.76
C SER A 78 -0.39 -8.94 6.59
N ALA A 79 -0.86 -8.96 5.35
CA ALA A 79 -2.21 -9.44 5.03
C ALA A 79 -2.38 -10.93 5.36
N LYS A 80 -1.29 -11.70 5.28
CA LYS A 80 -1.30 -13.13 5.63
C LYS A 80 -1.53 -13.34 7.12
N ASN A 81 -0.80 -12.62 7.98
CA ASN A 81 -1.00 -12.73 9.43
C ASN A 81 -2.42 -12.31 9.84
N ALA A 82 -2.97 -11.28 9.19
CA ALA A 82 -4.37 -10.89 9.39
C ALA A 82 -5.34 -12.01 8.97
N LEU A 83 -5.11 -12.63 7.81
CA LEU A 83 -5.98 -13.69 7.28
C LEU A 83 -5.92 -15.00 8.09
N ASP A 84 -4.71 -15.40 8.51
CA ASP A 84 -4.44 -16.65 9.22
C ASP A 84 -4.71 -16.52 10.75
N SER A 85 -5.06 -15.33 11.23
CA SER A 85 -5.34 -15.11 12.66
C SER A 85 -6.58 -15.88 13.10
N ASN A 86 -6.40 -16.74 14.10
CA ASN A 86 -7.48 -17.47 14.78
C ASN A 86 -8.15 -16.64 15.88
N SER A 87 -7.75 -15.38 16.05
CA SER A 87 -8.33 -14.51 17.06
C SER A 87 -9.78 -14.20 16.71
N THR A 88 -10.64 -14.19 17.72
CA THR A 88 -12.02 -13.70 17.58
C THR A 88 -12.17 -12.26 18.08
N ASP A 89 -11.10 -11.70 18.66
CA ASP A 89 -11.07 -10.31 19.08
C ASP A 89 -10.87 -9.41 17.86
N PRO A 90 -11.84 -8.53 17.53
CA PRO A 90 -11.67 -7.58 16.45
C PRO A 90 -10.44 -6.68 16.64
N ASN A 91 -9.95 -6.47 17.87
CA ASN A 91 -8.81 -5.61 18.19
C ASN A 91 -7.47 -6.35 18.27
N ALA A 92 -7.41 -7.59 17.79
CA ALA A 92 -6.17 -8.32 17.73
C ALA A 92 -5.11 -7.56 16.89
N PRO A 93 -3.84 -7.59 17.30
CA PRO A 93 -2.77 -6.83 16.65
C PRO A 93 -2.58 -7.23 15.18
N GLU A 94 -2.91 -8.47 14.80
CA GLU A 94 -2.83 -8.97 13.43
C GLU A 94 -3.78 -8.22 12.49
N TYR A 95 -4.92 -7.73 12.99
CA TYR A 95 -5.89 -6.96 12.21
C TYR A 95 -5.56 -5.46 12.13
N ALA A 96 -4.66 -4.97 12.98
CA ALA A 96 -4.36 -3.54 13.08
C ALA A 96 -3.91 -2.92 11.74
N PRO A 97 -3.02 -3.56 10.94
CA PRO A 97 -2.62 -3.00 9.65
C PRO A 97 -3.76 -2.90 8.64
N ILE A 98 -4.70 -3.85 8.66
CA ILE A 98 -5.86 -3.84 7.75
C ILE A 98 -6.85 -2.77 8.17
N LYS A 99 -7.08 -2.60 9.48
CA LYS A 99 -7.91 -1.51 9.99
C LYS A 99 -7.33 -0.15 9.64
N GLU A 100 -6.02 0.00 9.77
CA GLU A 100 -5.32 1.23 9.39
C GLU A 100 -5.44 1.49 7.90
N LEU A 101 -5.28 0.47 7.05
CA LEU A 101 -5.52 0.58 5.61
C LEU A 101 -6.94 1.08 5.29
N LEU A 102 -7.96 0.50 5.94
CA LEU A 102 -9.35 0.93 5.74
C LEU A 102 -9.59 2.37 6.21
N ARG A 103 -9.06 2.74 7.38
CA ARG A 103 -9.15 4.12 7.91
C ARG A 103 -8.53 5.13 6.95
N VAL A 104 -7.36 4.81 6.43
CA VAL A 104 -6.63 5.65 5.48
C VAL A 104 -7.38 5.76 4.15
N VAL A 105 -7.98 4.68 3.67
CA VAL A 105 -8.83 4.69 2.48
C VAL A 105 -10.03 5.63 2.70
N ASP A 106 -10.73 5.50 3.82
CA ASP A 106 -11.87 6.36 4.17
C ASP A 106 -11.50 7.86 4.29
N GLU A 107 -10.28 8.17 4.74
CA GLU A 107 -9.80 9.54 4.92
C GLU A 107 -9.20 10.16 3.65
N TYR A 108 -8.58 9.35 2.79
CA TYR A 108 -7.80 9.83 1.65
C TYR A 108 -8.51 9.72 0.30
N ILE A 109 -9.45 8.78 0.17
CA ILE A 109 -10.25 8.60 -1.04
C ILE A 109 -11.60 9.33 -0.84
N PRO A 110 -11.88 10.39 -1.62
CA PRO A 110 -13.07 11.24 -1.45
C PRO A 110 -14.37 10.63 -1.94
#